data_AF-A0A2V6I4V6-F1
#
_entry.id   AF-A0A2V6I4V6-F1
#
_cell.length_a   1.000
_cell.length_b   1.000
_cell.length_c   1.000
_cell.angle_alpha   90.00
_cell.angle_beta   90.00
_cell.angle_gamma   90.00
#
_symmetry.space_group_name_H-M   'P 1'
#
loop_
_entity.id
_entity.type
_entity.pdbx_description
1 polymer ?
#
loop_
_entity_poly.entity_id
_entity_poly.type
_entity_poly.pdbx_seq_one_letter_code
_entity_poly.pdbx_strand_id
1 'polypeptide(L)' 'MTASQIIEEIKRLDPKEQLGVIRFAYQLDAERKLSGNELSGLAEQMINACDELEAARIRDLIMRGFYGQRRDA' A
#
# COMPACT_ATOMS: atom_id res chain seq x y z
N MET A 1 6.67 -3.91 22.54
CA MET A 1 7.46 -3.50 21.36
C MET A 1 6.71 -2.38 20.67
N THR A 2 7.32 -1.22 20.47
CA THR A 2 6.69 -0.04 19.83
C THR A 2 7.07 0.05 18.35
N ALA A 3 6.34 0.85 17.56
CA ALA A 3 6.68 1.09 16.16
C ALA A 3 8.11 1.62 15.99
N SER A 4 8.54 2.56 16.84
CA SER A 4 9.91 3.08 16.84
C SER A 4 10.95 2.01 17.15
N GLN A 5 10.65 1.10 18.09
CA GLN A 5 11.54 -0.03 18.40
C GLN A 5 11.66 -0.99 17.21
N ILE A 6 10.55 -1.29 16.51
CA ILE A 6 10.55 -2.15 15.32
C ILE A 6 11.40 -1.53 14.20
N ILE A 7 11.29 -0.22 13.98
CA ILE A 7 12.09 0.49 12.96
C ILE A 7 13.58 0.41 13.27
N GLU A 8 13.97 0.59 14.54
CA GLU A 8 15.39 0.48 14.94
C GLU A 8 15.93 -0.94 14.76
N GLU A 9 15.11 -1.97 15.01
CA GLU A 9 15.52 -3.35 14.73
C GLU A 9 15.66 -3.62 13.23
N ILE A 10 14.74 -3.13 12.38
CA ILE A 10 14.84 -3.26 10.91
C ILE A 10 16.13 -2.60 10.38
N LYS A 11 16.51 -1.44 10.91
CA LYS A 11 17.74 -0.72 10.50
C LYS A 11 19.01 -1.52 10.82
N ARG A 12 18.97 -2.39 11.82
CA ARG A 12 20.12 -3.20 12.26
C ARG A 12 20.27 -4.51 11.50
N LEU A 13 19.27 -4.91 10.73
CA LEU A 13 19.31 -6.10 9.89
C LEU A 13 20.37 -5.98 8.79
N ASP A 14 20.89 -7.13 8.35
CA ASP A 14 21.78 -7.15 7.20
C ASP A 14 21.01 -6.83 5.89
N PRO A 15 21.69 -6.41 4.80
CA PRO A 15 21.02 -6.01 3.57
C PRO A 15 20.06 -7.06 2.97
N LYS A 16 20.35 -8.36 3.13
CA LYS A 16 19.49 -9.45 2.62
C LYS A 16 18.20 -9.55 3.42
N GLU A 17 18.28 -9.38 4.74
CA GLU A 17 17.13 -9.36 5.64
C GLU A 17 16.29 -8.10 5.45
N GLN A 18 16.91 -6.93 5.26
CA GLN A 18 16.19 -5.70 4.91
C GLN A 18 15.39 -5.85 3.60
N LEU A 19 16.00 -6.47 2.58
CA LEU A 19 15.29 -6.85 1.34
C LEU A 19 14.10 -7.78 1.60
N GLY A 20 14.21 -8.68 2.58
CA GLY A 20 13.11 -9.52 3.05
C GLY A 20 11.96 -8.71 3.64
N VAL A 21 12.26 -7.75 4.51
CA VAL A 21 11.26 -6.85 5.12
C VAL A 21 10.55 -6.01 4.06
N ILE A 22 11.28 -5.48 3.08
CA ILE A 22 10.71 -4.72 1.96
C ILE A 22 9.74 -5.60 1.16
N ARG A 23 10.15 -6.82 0.78
CA ARG A 23 9.27 -7.76 0.06
C ARG A 23 8.03 -8.11 0.86
N PHE A 24 8.19 -8.35 2.17
CA PHE A 24 7.07 -8.62 3.06
C PHE A 24 6.09 -7.44 3.12
N ALA A 25 6.57 -6.20 3.22
CA ALA A 25 5.72 -5.01 3.22
C ALA A 25 4.93 -4.88 1.91
N TYR A 26 5.58 -5.11 0.76
CA TYR A 26 4.89 -5.14 -0.54
C TYR A 26 3.84 -6.25 -0.62
N GLN A 27 4.13 -7.44 -0.10
CA GLN A 27 3.16 -8.54 -0.07
C GLN A 27 1.99 -8.24 0.87
N LEU A 28 2.27 -7.67 2.03
CA LEU A 28 1.25 -7.27 2.99
C LEU A 28 0.33 -6.18 2.40
N ASP A 29 0.90 -5.20 1.70
CA ASP A 29 0.14 -4.19 0.97
C ASP A 29 -0.72 -4.80 -0.15
N ALA A 30 -0.16 -5.74 -0.91
CA ALA A 30 -0.85 -6.47 -1.97
C ALA A 30 -2.01 -7.33 -1.48
N GLU A 31 -1.90 -7.91 -0.27
CA GLU A 31 -2.91 -8.75 0.36
C GLU A 31 -3.93 -7.93 1.18
N ARG A 32 -3.59 -6.70 1.55
CA ARG A 32 -4.46 -5.83 2.33
C ARG A 32 -5.58 -5.29 1.45
N LYS A 33 -6.81 -5.64 1.81
CA LYS A 33 -8.00 -4.94 1.31
C LYS A 33 -8.19 -3.64 2.07
N LEU A 34 -8.50 -2.56 1.35
CA LEU A 34 -8.87 -1.29 1.96
C LEU A 34 -10.24 -1.41 2.64
N SER A 35 -10.39 -0.74 3.77
CA SER A 35 -11.68 -0.60 4.43
C SER A 35 -12.63 0.30 3.63
N GLY A 36 -13.93 0.20 3.89
CA GLY A 36 -14.94 1.07 3.23
C GLY A 36 -14.67 2.57 3.44
N ASN A 37 -14.16 2.97 4.60
CA ASN A 37 -13.82 4.36 4.87
C ASN A 37 -12.64 4.85 4.03
N GLU A 38 -11.62 4.01 3.85
CA GLU A 38 -10.46 4.33 3.00
C GLU A 38 -10.85 4.40 1.52
N LEU A 39 -11.71 3.50 1.06
CA LEU A 39 -12.25 3.53 -0.31
C LEU A 39 -13.08 4.79 -0.57
N SER A 40 -13.93 5.19 0.37
CA SER A 40 -14.72 6.42 0.27
C SER A 40 -13.83 7.67 0.24
N GLY A 41 -12.76 7.71 1.04
CA GLY A 41 -11.78 8.80 1.01
C GLY A 41 -11.04 8.89 -0.33
N LEU A 42 -10.64 7.76 -0.91
CA LEU A 42 -10.04 7.74 -2.25
C LEU A 42 -11.06 8.17 -3.33
N ALA A 43 -12.33 7.81 -3.20
CA ALA A 43 -13.35 8.25 -4.15
C ALA A 43 -13.55 9.78 -4.11
N GLU A 44 -13.52 10.37 -2.94
CA GLU A 44 -13.56 11.84 -2.76
C GLU A 44 -12.32 12.51 -3.37
N GLN A 45 -11.13 11.95 -3.16
CA GLN A 45 -9.90 12.45 -3.80
C GLN A 45 -9.96 12.36 -5.32
N MET A 46 -10.55 11.28 -5.88
CA MET A 46 -10.70 11.11 -7.33
C MET A 46 -11.63 12.17 -7.94
N ILE A 47 -12.69 12.57 -7.25
CA ILE A 47 -13.61 13.64 -7.68
C ILE A 47 -12.89 15.00 -7.70
N ASN A 48 -11.99 15.20 -6.73
CA ASN A 48 -11.25 16.45 -6.56
C ASN A 48 -9.93 16.52 -7.35
N ALA A 49 -9.55 15.44 -8.06
CA ALA A 49 -8.31 15.38 -8.82
C ALA A 49 -8.35 16.36 -9.99
N CYS A 50 -7.32 17.21 -10.11
CA CYS A 50 -7.25 18.27 -11.12
C CYS A 50 -6.72 17.76 -12.47
N ASP A 51 -6.07 16.59 -12.50
CA ASP A 51 -5.51 16.01 -13.71
C ASP A 51 -5.87 14.51 -13.86
N GLU A 52 -5.93 14.07 -15.12
CA GLU A 52 -6.32 12.70 -15.47
C GLU A 52 -5.34 11.64 -14.96
N LEU A 53 -4.07 12.01 -14.76
CA LEU A 53 -3.02 11.10 -14.33
C LEU A 53 -3.14 10.79 -12.83
N GLU A 54 -3.47 11.79 -12.03
CA GLU A 54 -3.82 11.66 -10.62
C GLU A 54 -5.11 10.85 -10.45
N ALA A 55 -6.15 11.17 -11.23
CA ALA A 55 -7.40 10.40 -11.21
C ALA A 55 -7.19 8.92 -11.60
N ALA A 56 -6.30 8.63 -12.56
CA ALA A 56 -5.94 7.27 -12.95
C ALA A 56 -5.19 6.53 -11.83
N ARG A 57 -4.27 7.22 -11.13
CA ARG A 57 -3.56 6.65 -9.97
C ARG A 57 -4.52 6.31 -8.84
N ILE A 58 -5.43 7.22 -8.50
CA ILE A 58 -6.41 7.01 -7.44
C ILE A 58 -7.35 5.85 -7.79
N ARG A 59 -7.79 5.76 -9.06
CA ARG A 59 -8.58 4.63 -9.55
C ARG A 59 -7.85 3.28 -9.40
N ASP A 60 -6.57 3.22 -9.73
CA ASP A 60 -5.75 2.01 -9.56
C ASP A 60 -5.63 1.62 -8.08
N LEU A 61 -5.46 2.59 -7.18
CA LEU A 61 -5.45 2.35 -5.73
C LEU A 61 -6.80 1.83 -5.22
N ILE A 62 -7.93 2.37 -5.69
CA ILE A 62 -9.28 1.87 -5.35
C ILE A 62 -9.45 0.44 -5.83
N MET A 63 -9.07 0.13 -7.08
CA MET A 63 -9.19 -1.22 -7.64
C MET A 63 -8.34 -2.24 -6.88
N ARG A 64 -7.07 -1.91 -6.60
CA ARG A 64 -6.18 -2.77 -5.80
C ARG A 64 -6.66 -2.93 -4.38
N GLY A 65 -7.18 -1.87 -3.77
CA GLY A 65 -7.73 -1.91 -2.43
C GLY A 65 -9.00 -2.76 -2.31
N PHE A 66 -9.84 -2.78 -3.36
CA PHE A 66 -11.08 -3.55 -3.36
C PHE A 66 -10.85 -5.03 -3.72
N TYR A 67 -10.07 -5.29 -4.77
CA TYR A 67 -9.85 -6.64 -5.30
C TYR A 67 -8.58 -7.34 -4.76
N GLY A 68 -7.68 -6.61 -4.10
CA GLY A 68 -6.29 -7.04 -3.87
C GLY A 68 -5.43 -6.83 -5.13
N GLN A 69 -4.10 -7.00 -5.04
CA GLN A 69 -3.30 -7.07 -6.26
C GLN A 69 -3.72 -8.29 -7.09
N ARG A 70 -3.96 -8.08 -8.39
CA ARG A 70 -4.05 -9.17 -9.37
C ARG A 70 -2.74 -9.95 -9.29
N ARG A 71 -2.80 -11.21 -8.83
CA ARG A 71 -1.77 -12.18 -9.13
C ARG A 71 -1.93 -12.49 -10.61
N ASP A 72 -1.12 -11.87 -11.46
CA ASP A 72 -1.00 -12.35 -12.83
C ASP A 72 -0.51 -13.81 -12.76
N ALA A 73 -1.35 -14.71 -13.30
CA ALA A 73 -1.11 -16.15 -13.38
C ALA A 73 -0.41 -16.50 -14.68
#